data_AF-A0A6V7LQV9-F1
#
_entry.id   AF-A0A6V7LQV9-F1
#
_cell.length_a   1.000
_cell.length_b   1.000
_cell.length_c   1.000
_cell.angle_alpha   90.00
_cell.angle_beta   90.00
_cell.angle_gamma   90.00
#
_symmetry.space_group_name_H-M   'P 1'
#
loop_
_entity.id
_entity.type
_entity.pdbx_description
1 polymer ?
#
loop_
_entity_poly.entity_id
_entity_poly.type
_entity_poly.pdbx_seq_one_letter_code
_entity_poly.pdbx_strand_id
1 'polypeptide(L)'
;GKVLEVKDLCAKFTTDMIATTAYGIKADSLNNPEAEFRKNGRKILELSIPRGLELFAIFFAPQFVQACNVQGFYEESREFLRSAIWTTLNEREKSGIVRNDLIDLLIELRRNQSEEEKKIV
;
A
#
# COMPACT_ATOMS: atom_id res chain seq x y z
N GLY A 1 -30.44 15.58 -14.02
CA GLY A 1 -29.16 15.31 -13.32
C GLY A 1 -28.67 13.93 -13.70
N LYS A 2 -27.34 13.68 -13.66
CA LYS A 2 -26.79 12.32 -13.81
C LYS A 2 -26.90 11.59 -12.47
N VAL A 3 -27.23 10.30 -12.51
CA VAL A 3 -27.20 9.43 -11.32
C VAL A 3 -25.74 9.27 -10.89
N LEU A 4 -25.47 9.50 -9.61
CA LEU A 4 -24.13 9.41 -9.02
C LEU A 4 -24.06 8.18 -8.11
N GLU A 5 -23.07 7.33 -8.32
CA GLU A 5 -22.78 6.20 -7.44
C GLU A 5 -21.91 6.67 -6.28
N VAL A 6 -22.53 6.87 -5.12
CA VAL A 6 -21.88 7.49 -3.95
C VAL A 6 -20.76 6.63 -3.39
N LYS A 7 -20.88 5.29 -3.44
CA LYS A 7 -19.85 4.38 -2.91
C LYS A 7 -18.55 4.50 -3.69
N ASP A 8 -18.61 4.55 -5.03
CA ASP A 8 -17.43 4.69 -5.89
C ASP A 8 -16.82 6.09 -5.77
N LEU A 9 -17.64 7.13 -5.64
CA LEU A 9 -17.14 8.48 -5.37
C LEU A 9 -16.35 8.53 -4.05
N CYS A 10 -16.94 8.02 -2.96
CA CYS A 10 -16.27 7.95 -1.67
C CYS A 10 -14.99 7.10 -1.76
N ALA A 11 -15.03 5.96 -2.45
CA ALA A 11 -13.87 5.09 -2.60
C ALA A 11 -12.74 5.73 -3.39
N LYS A 12 -13.04 6.50 -4.46
CA LYS A 12 -12.05 7.29 -5.20
C LYS A 12 -11.45 8.39 -4.33
N PHE A 13 -12.30 9.12 -3.61
CA PHE A 13 -11.86 10.17 -2.70
C PHE A 13 -10.95 9.64 -1.59
N THR A 14 -11.33 8.57 -0.91
CA THR A 14 -10.51 7.99 0.17
C THR A 14 -9.21 7.38 -0.35
N THR A 15 -9.23 6.82 -1.56
CA THR A 15 -8.00 6.36 -2.24
C THR A 15 -7.04 7.53 -2.48
N ASP A 16 -7.52 8.66 -2.99
CA ASP A 16 -6.68 9.83 -3.24
C ASP A 16 -6.16 10.46 -1.95
N MET A 17 -7.00 10.50 -0.91
CA MET A 17 -6.60 10.95 0.41
C MET A 17 -5.44 10.10 0.94
N ILE A 18 -5.60 8.77 1.04
CA ILE A 18 -4.56 7.91 1.61
C ILE A 18 -3.28 7.88 0.76
N ALA A 19 -3.42 7.83 -0.57
CA ALA A 19 -2.29 7.92 -1.50
C ALA A 19 -1.47 9.19 -1.25
N THR A 20 -2.17 10.31 -1.09
CA THR A 20 -1.54 11.62 -0.91
C THR A 20 -0.94 11.75 0.49
N THR A 21 -1.65 11.38 1.56
CA THR A 21 -1.23 11.66 2.94
C THR A 21 -0.27 10.63 3.52
N ALA A 22 -0.45 9.34 3.21
CA ALA A 22 0.42 8.28 3.74
C ALA A 22 1.56 7.98 2.77
N TYR A 23 1.25 7.80 1.50
CA TYR A 23 2.23 7.36 0.51
C TYR A 23 2.94 8.49 -0.19
N GLY A 24 2.51 9.74 -0.01
CA GLY A 24 3.10 10.90 -0.66
C GLY A 24 2.84 10.97 -2.18
N ILE A 25 1.91 10.18 -2.72
CA ILE A 25 1.67 9.96 -4.16
C ILE A 25 0.35 10.63 -4.59
N LYS A 26 0.36 11.25 -5.77
CA LYS A 26 -0.86 11.77 -6.40
C LYS A 26 -1.52 10.68 -7.26
N ALA A 27 -2.54 10.01 -6.72
CA ALA A 27 -3.23 8.90 -7.41
C ALA A 27 -4.25 9.35 -8.47
N ASP A 28 -4.89 10.51 -8.29
CA ASP A 28 -5.87 11.10 -9.22
C ASP A 28 -7.07 10.20 -9.58
N SER A 29 -7.53 9.41 -8.61
CA SER A 29 -8.62 8.43 -8.74
C SER A 29 -9.98 9.05 -9.02
N LEU A 30 -10.18 10.31 -8.64
CA LEU A 30 -11.43 11.04 -8.92
C LEU A 30 -11.59 11.37 -10.41
N ASN A 31 -10.51 11.73 -11.09
CA ASN A 31 -10.52 12.18 -12.48
C ASN A 31 -10.13 11.08 -13.46
N ASN A 32 -9.28 10.13 -13.02
CA ASN A 32 -8.80 9.04 -13.84
C ASN A 32 -9.43 7.70 -13.43
N PRO A 33 -10.33 7.12 -14.26
CA PRO A 33 -10.92 5.81 -14.01
C PRO A 33 -9.89 4.67 -13.90
N GLU A 34 -8.76 4.81 -14.61
CA GLU A 34 -7.66 3.86 -14.67
C GLU A 34 -6.53 4.19 -13.68
N ALA A 35 -6.80 5.02 -12.68
CA ALA A 35 -5.84 5.31 -11.61
C ALA A 35 -5.34 4.02 -10.95
N GLU A 36 -4.03 3.80 -11.04
CA GLU A 36 -3.39 2.54 -10.67
C GLU A 36 -3.56 2.21 -9.19
N PHE A 37 -3.47 3.24 -8.33
CA PHE A 37 -3.69 3.13 -6.89
C PHE A 37 -5.12 2.65 -6.57
N ARG A 38 -6.12 3.17 -7.29
CA ARG A 38 -7.52 2.76 -7.12
C ARG A 38 -7.75 1.36 -7.66
N LYS A 39 -7.15 1.00 -8.80
CA LYS A 39 -7.24 -0.34 -9.40
C LYS A 39 -6.66 -1.41 -8.47
N ASN A 40 -5.44 -1.21 -7.98
CA ASN A 40 -4.80 -2.13 -7.03
C ASN A 40 -5.48 -2.10 -5.66
N GLY A 41 -5.90 -0.93 -5.18
CA GLY A 41 -6.68 -0.82 -3.94
C GLY A 41 -8.00 -1.60 -3.98
N ARG A 42 -8.70 -1.62 -5.13
CA ARG A 42 -9.87 -2.48 -5.33
C ARG A 42 -9.52 -3.96 -5.20
N LYS A 43 -8.49 -4.43 -5.91
CA LYS A 43 -8.04 -5.83 -5.90
C LYS A 43 -7.64 -6.30 -4.50
N ILE A 44 -7.00 -5.44 -3.71
CA ILE A 44 -6.59 -5.75 -2.32
C ILE A 44 -7.81 -5.97 -1.42
N LEU A 45 -8.88 -5.19 -1.62
CA LEU A 45 -10.11 -5.25 -0.83
C LEU A 45 -11.16 -6.23 -1.39
N GLU A 46 -10.90 -6.83 -2.56
CA GLU A 46 -11.81 -7.75 -3.21
C GLU A 46 -11.75 -9.13 -2.54
N LEU A 47 -12.88 -9.58 -2.01
CA LEU A 47 -13.03 -10.91 -1.43
C LEU A 47 -13.51 -11.89 -2.51
N SER A 48 -12.58 -12.67 -3.04
CA SER A 48 -12.88 -13.84 -3.87
C SER A 48 -12.89 -15.13 -3.03
N ILE A 49 -13.46 -16.23 -3.54
CA ILE A 49 -13.47 -17.51 -2.82
C ILE A 49 -12.03 -18.00 -2.50
N PRO A 50 -11.07 -17.98 -3.44
CA PRO A 50 -9.68 -18.31 -3.12
C PRO A 50 -9.12 -17.43 -2.00
N ARG A 51 -9.39 -16.12 -2.06
CA ARG A 51 -8.98 -15.15 -1.04
C ARG A 51 -9.57 -15.46 0.33
N GLY A 52 -10.85 -15.87 0.37
CA GLY A 52 -11.52 -16.29 1.60
C GLY A 52 -10.86 -17.52 2.22
N LEU A 53 -10.44 -18.48 1.40
CA LEU A 53 -9.71 -19.67 1.86
C LEU A 53 -8.30 -19.32 2.35
N GLU A 54 -7.59 -18.42 1.68
CA GLU A 54 -6.29 -17.91 2.14
C GLU A 54 -6.41 -17.23 3.50
N LEU A 55 -7.39 -16.33 3.66
CA LEU A 55 -7.66 -15.66 4.93
C LEU A 55 -8.06 -16.68 6.01
N PHE A 56 -8.91 -17.65 5.68
CA PHE A 56 -9.28 -18.73 6.61
C PHE A 56 -8.05 -19.51 7.07
N ALA A 57 -7.16 -19.89 6.15
CA ALA A 57 -5.91 -20.57 6.49
C ALA A 57 -5.02 -19.72 7.39
N ILE A 58 -4.90 -18.41 7.12
CA ILE A 58 -4.12 -17.46 7.93
C ILE A 58 -4.65 -17.38 9.36
N PHE A 59 -5.97 -17.30 9.56
CA PHE A 59 -6.56 -17.12 10.89
C PHE A 59 -6.75 -18.42 11.67
N PHE A 60 -7.08 -19.53 11.01
CA PHE A 60 -7.51 -20.77 11.67
C PHE A 60 -6.52 -21.93 11.51
N ALA A 61 -5.59 -21.87 10.56
CA ALA A 61 -4.64 -22.94 10.28
C ALA A 61 -3.20 -22.40 10.03
N PRO A 62 -2.65 -21.54 10.91
CA PRO A 62 -1.39 -20.82 10.67
C PRO A 62 -0.20 -21.75 10.44
N GLN A 63 -0.23 -22.96 10.99
CA GLN A 63 0.82 -23.98 10.81
C GLN A 63 0.96 -24.42 9.34
N PHE A 64 -0.10 -24.35 8.54
CA PHE A 64 -0.11 -24.77 7.13
C PHE A 64 0.15 -23.62 6.15
N VAL A 65 0.06 -22.37 6.60
CA VAL A 65 0.24 -21.17 5.75
C VAL A 65 1.62 -21.15 5.10
N GLN A 66 2.67 -21.47 5.87
CA GLN A 66 4.04 -21.53 5.37
C GLN A 66 4.25 -22.71 4.41
N ALA A 67 3.66 -23.87 4.72
CA ALA A 67 3.78 -25.07 3.90
C ALA A 67 3.06 -24.94 2.54
N CYS A 68 1.92 -24.26 2.51
CA CYS A 68 1.09 -24.09 1.31
C CYS A 68 1.41 -22.82 0.52
N ASN A 69 2.42 -22.03 0.92
CA ASN A 69 2.78 -20.75 0.31
C ASN A 69 1.56 -19.82 0.11
N VAL A 70 0.68 -19.78 1.12
CA VAL A 70 -0.56 -18.99 1.08
C VAL A 70 -0.18 -17.52 0.98
N GLN A 71 -0.46 -16.90 -0.18
CA GLN A 71 -0.12 -15.51 -0.41
C GLN A 71 -1.23 -14.61 0.13
N GLY A 72 -0.84 -13.74 1.07
CA GLY A 72 -1.75 -12.80 1.70
C GLY A 72 -2.22 -11.66 0.79
N PHE A 73 -1.83 -11.55 -0.48
CA PHE A 73 -2.34 -10.57 -1.45
C PHE A 73 -2.04 -11.06 -2.86
N TYR A 74 -2.80 -10.58 -3.85
CA TYR A 74 -2.45 -10.80 -5.26
C TYR A 74 -1.06 -10.22 -5.57
N GLU A 75 -0.25 -10.99 -6.31
CA GLU A 75 1.13 -10.63 -6.64
C GLU A 75 1.24 -9.24 -7.27
N GLU A 76 0.42 -8.94 -8.28
CA GLU A 76 0.39 -7.64 -8.97
C GLU A 76 0.20 -6.47 -8.00
N SER A 77 -0.75 -6.59 -7.06
CA SER A 77 -1.02 -5.52 -6.09
C SER A 77 0.06 -5.40 -5.03
N ARG A 78 0.72 -6.52 -4.68
CA ARG A 78 1.86 -6.56 -3.78
C ARG A 78 3.09 -5.88 -4.41
N GLU A 79 3.40 -6.21 -5.66
CA GLU A 79 4.48 -5.60 -6.43
C GLU A 79 4.25 -4.11 -6.65
N PHE A 80 3.02 -3.72 -7.00
CA PHE A 80 2.64 -2.32 -7.14
C PHE A 80 2.90 -1.52 -5.85
N LEU A 81 2.35 -1.96 -4.71
CA LEU A 81 2.54 -1.25 -3.44
C LEU A 81 4.01 -1.19 -3.03
N ARG A 82 4.75 -2.29 -3.21
CA ARG A 82 6.19 -2.34 -2.93
C ARG A 82 6.93 -1.31 -3.80
N SER A 83 6.68 -1.32 -5.11
CA SER A 83 7.32 -0.41 -6.06
C SER A 83 7.00 1.05 -5.75
N ALA A 84 5.73 1.36 -5.46
CA ALA A 84 5.28 2.70 -5.11
C ALA A 84 6.01 3.24 -3.86
N ILE A 85 6.03 2.46 -2.78
CA ILE A 85 6.68 2.86 -1.52
C ILE A 85 8.19 3.04 -1.73
N TRP A 86 8.88 2.08 -2.36
CA TRP A 86 10.33 2.17 -2.58
C TRP A 86 10.72 3.34 -3.48
N THR A 87 9.96 3.58 -4.55
CA THR A 87 10.21 4.69 -5.45
C THR A 87 10.06 6.02 -4.70
N THR A 88 8.97 6.21 -3.97
CA THR A 88 8.75 7.46 -3.22
C THR A 88 9.75 7.65 -2.09
N LEU A 89 10.14 6.59 -1.36
CA LEU A 89 11.20 6.66 -0.36
C LEU A 89 12.53 7.12 -0.97
N ASN A 90 12.94 6.51 -2.08
CA ASN A 90 14.21 6.81 -2.74
C ASN A 90 14.22 8.23 -3.32
N GLU A 91 13.12 8.67 -3.94
CA GLU A 91 12.98 10.03 -4.45
C GLU A 91 12.99 11.07 -3.32
N ARG A 92 12.32 10.78 -2.21
CA ARG A 92 12.27 11.66 -1.04
C ARG A 92 13.65 11.80 -0.39
N GLU A 93 14.39 10.70 -0.23
CA GLU A 93 15.76 10.75 0.28
C GLU A 93 16.71 11.54 -0.63
N LYS A 94 16.61 11.35 -1.95
CA LYS A 94 17.44 12.08 -2.92
C LYS A 94 17.13 13.56 -2.94
N SER A 95 15.85 13.93 -2.86
CA SER A 95 15.41 15.33 -2.91
C SER A 95 15.62 16.08 -1.60
N GLY A 96 15.66 15.38 -0.46
CA GLY A 96 15.78 15.99 0.86
C GLY A 96 14.54 16.78 1.31
N ILE A 97 13.44 16.69 0.57
CA ILE A 97 12.16 17.32 0.92
C ILE A 97 11.61 16.63 2.18
N VAL A 98 11.00 17.40 3.07
CA VAL A 98 10.28 16.87 4.24
C VAL A 98 8.83 17.33 4.15
N ARG A 99 7.90 16.38 4.27
CA ARG A 99 6.45 16.58 4.17
C ARG A 99 5.70 16.24 5.45
N ASN A 100 6.37 15.56 6.39
CA ASN A 100 5.82 15.01 7.63
C ASN A 100 4.73 13.96 7.38
N ASP A 101 4.97 13.05 6.44
CA ASP A 101 4.11 11.90 6.12
C ASP A 101 4.73 10.57 6.60
N LEU A 102 4.04 9.44 6.35
CA LEU A 102 4.54 8.11 6.69
C LEU A 102 5.88 7.81 5.98
N ILE A 103 6.11 8.32 4.79
CA ILE A 103 7.38 8.13 4.06
C ILE A 103 8.53 8.75 4.85
N ASP A 104 8.36 9.96 5.38
CA ASP A 104 9.40 10.61 6.19
C ASP A 104 9.67 9.83 7.49
N LEU A 105 8.62 9.33 8.15
CA LEU A 105 8.77 8.47 9.33
C LEU A 105 9.56 7.19 9.00
N LEU A 106 9.30 6.56 7.86
CA LEU A 106 10.04 5.36 7.42
C LEU A 106 11.50 5.66 7.11
N ILE A 107 11.80 6.83 6.53
CA ILE A 107 13.18 7.28 6.29
C ILE A 107 13.91 7.49 7.62
N GLU A 108 13.27 8.15 8.58
CA GLU A 108 13.82 8.39 9.91
C GLU A 108 14.11 7.08 10.64
N LEU A 109 13.15 6.14 10.63
CA LEU A 109 13.33 4.81 11.23
C LEU A 109 14.54 4.07 10.63
N ARG A 110 14.68 4.09 9.30
CA ARG A 110 15.82 3.46 8.62
C ARG A 110 17.16 4.09 9.00
N ARG A 111 17.21 5.43 9.10
CA ARG A 111 18.42 6.14 9.54
C ARG A 111 18.78 5.80 10.98
N ASN A 112 17.81 5.82 11.88
CA ASN A 112 18.03 5.49 13.29
C ASN A 112 18.56 4.06 13.47
N GLN A 113 17.99 3.09 12.75
CA GLN A 113 18.47 1.72 12.76
C GLN A 113 19.93 1.60 12.29
N SER A 114 20.29 2.28 11.19
CA SER A 114 21.67 2.28 10.69
C SER A 114 22.67 2.91 11.68
N GLU A 115 22.25 3.92 12.44
CA GLU A 115 23.08 4.55 13.48
C GLU A 115 23.22 3.67 14.73
N GLU A 116 22.20 2.88 15.09
CA GLU A 116 22.30 1.88 16.15
C GLU A 116 23.25 0.74 15.78
N GLU A 117 23.16 0.22 14.55
CA GLU A 117 24.06 -0.83 14.05
C GLU A 117 25.53 -0.37 14.08
N LYS A 118 25.82 0.88 13.71
CA LYS A 118 27.18 1.46 13.77
C LYS A 118 27.72 1.64 15.19
N LYS A 119 26.87 1.71 16.22
CA LYS A 119 27.31 1.82 17.63
C LYS A 119 27.66 0.47 18.25
N ILE A 120 27.16 -0.62 17.66
CA ILE A 120 27.34 -2.00 18.16
C ILE A 120 28.61 -2.63 17.54
N VAL A 121 29.09 -2.11 16.41
CA VAL A 121 30.33 -2.52 15.73
C VAL A 121 31.49 -1.62 16.15
#